data_AF-A0A7S1XK95-F1
#
_entry.id   AF-A0A7S1XK95-F1
#
_cell.length_a   1.000
_cell.length_b   1.000
_cell.length_c   1.000
_cell.angle_alpha   90.00
_cell.angle_beta   90.00
_cell.angle_gamma   90.00
#
_symmetry.space_group_name_H-M   'P 1'
#
loop_
_entity.id
_entity.type
_entity.pdbx_description
1 polymer ?
#
loop_
_entity_poly.entity_id
_entity_poly.type
_entity_poly.pdbx_seq_one_letter_code
_entity_poly.pdbx_strand_id
1 'polypeptide(L)'
;PNPNPNPNPNPNPNPNPITLTATKPLGIILEEEDDGRVTVADFAAGGAAAAMRTVIETDELVAVEGLRVKGFDEAMDAIAAAPDTVTLTFKRDPKAVTVVFPTGRIVGAYPGDRLRPLAARAGHGVKFSCGDGGCGVCEMALRSDPNPNPNPNPNPNPNPNPNP
;
A
#
# COMPACT_ATOMS: atom_id res chain seq x y z
N PRO A 1 -35.48 8.46 -28.02
CA PRO A 1 -34.86 8.93 -26.75
C PRO A 1 -33.67 8.03 -26.39
N ASN A 2 -32.47 8.44 -26.82
CA ASN A 2 -31.20 7.84 -26.43
C ASN A 2 -30.67 8.59 -25.19
N PRO A 3 -29.65 8.10 -24.47
CA PRO A 3 -29.63 6.99 -23.52
C PRO A 3 -29.15 7.48 -22.13
N ASN A 4 -29.18 6.64 -21.10
CA ASN A 4 -28.14 6.78 -20.07
C ASN A 4 -27.52 5.41 -19.78
N PRO A 5 -26.39 5.08 -20.44
CA PRO A 5 -25.59 3.93 -20.08
C PRO A 5 -24.92 4.28 -18.74
N ASN A 6 -25.18 3.50 -17.71
CA ASN A 6 -24.47 3.63 -16.44
C ASN A 6 -22.95 3.65 -16.74
N PRO A 7 -22.23 4.77 -16.50
CA PRO A 7 -20.83 4.85 -16.83
C PRO A 7 -20.06 3.90 -15.93
N ASN A 8 -19.30 3.02 -16.57
CA ASN A 8 -18.14 2.32 -16.05
C ASN A 8 -17.56 3.00 -14.79
N PRO A 9 -17.43 2.31 -13.64
CA PRO A 9 -16.71 2.86 -12.49
C PRO A 9 -15.30 3.17 -12.95
N ASN A 10 -14.97 4.47 -12.94
CA ASN A 10 -13.66 5.02 -13.23
C ASN A 10 -12.56 4.09 -12.66
N PRO A 11 -11.81 3.32 -13.48
CA PRO A 11 -10.61 2.66 -13.02
C PRO A 11 -9.68 3.80 -12.67
N ASN A 12 -9.43 4.03 -11.37
CA ASN A 12 -8.60 5.11 -10.87
C ASN A 12 -7.36 5.30 -11.77
N PRO A 13 -7.33 6.32 -12.65
CA PRO A 13 -6.28 6.44 -13.63
C PRO A 13 -5.14 7.18 -12.94
N ASN A 14 -4.04 6.46 -12.76
CA ASN A 14 -2.78 6.90 -12.18
C ASN A 14 -2.73 6.73 -10.64
N PRO A 15 -2.01 5.72 -10.12
CA PRO A 15 -1.59 5.73 -8.72
C PRO A 15 -0.75 6.99 -8.51
N ASN A 16 -1.08 7.79 -7.49
CA ASN A 16 -0.27 8.96 -7.16
C ASN A 16 1.20 8.53 -7.01
N PRO A 17 2.14 9.18 -7.71
CA PRO A 17 3.55 8.84 -7.57
C PRO A 17 3.98 9.06 -6.12
N ILE A 18 4.69 8.09 -5.57
CA ILE A 18 5.22 8.11 -4.21
C ILE A 18 6.66 8.59 -4.31
N THR A 19 6.98 9.75 -3.75
CA THR A 19 8.34 10.28 -3.75
C THR A 19 9.03 10.02 -2.42
N LEU A 20 10.28 9.57 -2.49
CA LEU A 20 11.15 9.32 -1.35
C LEU A 20 12.46 10.07 -1.56
N THR A 21 12.78 11.02 -0.69
CA THR A 21 14.10 11.66 -0.66
C THR A 21 14.90 11.09 0.51
N ALA A 22 16.01 10.42 0.23
CA ALA A 22 16.81 9.72 1.24
C ALA A 22 18.31 9.86 0.97
N THR A 23 19.11 9.84 2.04
CA THR A 23 20.57 9.86 1.94
C THR A 23 21.13 8.44 1.87
N LYS A 24 22.13 8.21 1.01
CA LYS A 24 22.85 6.94 0.90
C LYS A 24 23.57 6.58 2.21
N PRO A 25 23.68 5.28 2.57
CA PRO A 25 23.08 4.13 1.90
C PRO A 25 21.56 4.09 2.09
N LEU A 26 20.85 3.87 0.99
CA LEU A 26 19.38 3.92 0.96
C LEU A 26 18.75 2.80 1.80
N GLY A 27 19.40 1.63 1.77
CA GLY A 27 18.92 0.39 2.38
C GLY A 27 17.57 -0.07 1.82
N ILE A 28 17.40 0.08 0.50
CA ILE A 28 16.32 -0.54 -0.27
C ILE A 28 16.93 -1.71 -1.01
N ILE A 29 16.30 -2.87 -0.91
CA ILE A 29 16.60 -4.04 -1.75
C ILE A 29 15.62 -4.01 -2.91
N LEU A 30 16.15 -3.89 -4.12
CA LEU A 30 15.38 -3.86 -5.36
C LEU A 30 15.51 -5.21 -6.07
N GLU A 31 14.46 -5.62 -6.74
CA GLU A 31 14.41 -6.83 -7.58
C GLU A 31 13.79 -6.48 -8.93
N GLU A 32 14.18 -7.19 -9.98
CA GLU A 32 13.56 -7.08 -11.29
C GLU A 32 12.60 -8.25 -11.52
N GLU A 33 11.36 -7.91 -11.86
CA GLU A 33 10.32 -8.85 -12.23
C GLU A 33 10.52 -9.35 -13.68
N ASP A 34 9.91 -10.48 -14.04
CA ASP A 34 9.99 -11.06 -15.38
C ASP A 34 9.54 -10.11 -16.53
N ASP A 35 8.76 -9.07 -16.20
CA ASP A 35 8.30 -8.06 -17.15
C ASP A 35 9.17 -6.78 -17.20
N GLY A 36 10.31 -6.81 -16.52
CA GLY A 36 11.32 -5.73 -16.51
C GLY A 36 10.99 -4.57 -15.58
N ARG A 37 9.98 -4.73 -14.69
CA ARG A 37 9.74 -3.77 -13.61
C ARG A 37 10.78 -3.96 -12.51
N VAL A 38 11.24 -2.85 -11.95
CA VAL A 38 12.09 -2.86 -10.75
C VAL A 38 11.20 -2.58 -9.54
N THR A 39 11.07 -3.54 -8.63
CA THR A 39 10.20 -3.46 -7.45
C THR A 39 11.04 -3.46 -6.17
N VAL A 40 10.46 -2.92 -5.09
CA VAL A 40 11.04 -3.06 -3.76
C VAL A 40 10.77 -4.47 -3.25
N ALA A 41 11.85 -5.23 -3.01
CA ALA A 41 11.76 -6.57 -2.46
C ALA A 41 11.81 -6.57 -0.93
N ASP A 42 12.67 -5.74 -0.33
CA ASP A 42 12.85 -5.66 1.13
C ASP A 42 13.63 -4.38 1.51
N PHE A 43 13.84 -4.15 2.81
CA PHE A 43 14.60 -3.03 3.37
C PHE A 43 15.73 -3.51 4.26
N ALA A 44 16.95 -3.03 4.00
CA ALA A 44 18.09 -3.32 4.84
C ALA A 44 18.00 -2.57 6.19
N ALA A 45 18.30 -3.28 7.27
CA ALA A 45 18.33 -2.69 8.61
C ALA A 45 19.33 -1.53 8.68
N GLY A 46 18.88 -0.37 9.19
CA GLY A 46 19.69 0.85 9.29
C GLY A 46 19.71 1.72 8.03
N GLY A 47 19.00 1.33 6.96
CA GLY A 47 18.82 2.15 5.76
C GLY A 47 17.92 3.36 5.96
N ALA A 48 18.20 4.45 5.24
CA ALA A 48 17.39 5.67 5.30
C ALA A 48 15.93 5.45 4.86
N ALA A 49 15.69 4.53 3.90
CA ALA A 49 14.35 4.23 3.41
C ALA A 49 13.49 3.45 4.42
N ALA A 50 14.09 2.53 5.18
CA ALA A 50 13.39 1.73 6.19
C ALA A 50 12.78 2.59 7.30
N ALA A 51 13.42 3.72 7.62
CA ALA A 51 12.96 4.65 8.66
C ALA A 51 11.74 5.48 8.24
N MET A 52 11.61 5.77 6.94
CA MET A 52 10.59 6.71 6.45
C MET A 52 9.21 6.06 6.25
N ARG A 53 9.15 4.74 6.02
CA ARG A 53 7.90 3.97 5.82
C ARG A 53 6.96 4.49 4.72
N THR A 54 7.45 5.38 3.85
CA THR A 54 6.69 5.95 2.72
C THR A 54 6.49 4.94 1.59
N VAL A 55 7.56 4.18 1.31
CA VAL A 55 7.64 3.15 0.27
C VAL A 55 7.47 1.79 0.93
N ILE A 56 6.90 0.83 0.20
CA ILE A 56 6.63 -0.53 0.68
C ILE A 56 7.20 -1.56 -0.28
N GLU A 57 7.30 -2.80 0.18
CA GLU A 57 7.52 -3.93 -0.71
C GLU A 57 6.47 -3.92 -1.83
N THR A 58 6.88 -4.24 -3.05
CA THR A 58 6.06 -4.25 -4.28
C THR A 58 5.80 -2.89 -4.91
N ASP A 59 6.26 -1.79 -4.31
CA ASP A 59 6.31 -0.51 -5.01
C ASP A 59 7.32 -0.59 -6.16
N GLU A 60 6.92 -0.15 -7.34
CA GLU A 60 7.74 -0.13 -8.56
C GLU A 60 8.56 1.17 -8.60
N LEU A 61 9.89 1.07 -8.71
CA LEU A 61 10.75 2.22 -8.97
C LEU A 61 10.58 2.68 -10.42
N VAL A 62 10.07 3.89 -10.61
CA VAL A 62 9.78 4.44 -11.95
C VAL A 62 10.66 5.62 -12.33
N ALA A 63 11.31 6.28 -11.36
CA ALA A 63 12.30 7.32 -11.65
C ALA A 63 13.31 7.55 -10.51
N VAL A 64 14.49 8.05 -10.90
CA VAL A 64 15.58 8.50 -10.00
C VAL A 64 15.93 9.93 -10.40
N GLU A 65 15.88 10.89 -9.47
CA GLU A 65 16.08 12.32 -9.77
C GLU A 65 15.19 12.85 -10.91
N GLY A 66 13.98 12.31 -11.03
CA GLY A 66 13.03 12.64 -12.10
C GLY A 66 13.36 12.02 -13.46
N LEU A 67 14.49 11.33 -13.61
CA LEU A 67 14.81 10.52 -14.79
C LEU A 67 14.09 9.18 -14.69
N ARG A 68 13.22 8.89 -15.66
CA ARG A 68 12.53 7.59 -15.73
C ARG A 68 13.55 6.49 -15.97
N VAL A 69 13.38 5.37 -15.28
CA VAL A 69 14.24 4.19 -15.40
C VAL A 69 13.39 2.98 -15.75
N LYS A 70 13.95 2.03 -16.50
CA LYS A 70 13.33 0.74 -16.78
C LYS A 70 14.37 -0.38 -16.76
N GLY A 71 14.05 -1.45 -16.03
CA GLY A 71 14.97 -2.57 -15.83
C GLY A 71 16.03 -2.28 -14.77
N PHE A 72 16.61 -3.35 -14.24
CA PHE A 72 17.46 -3.28 -13.05
C PHE A 72 18.72 -2.46 -13.26
N ASP A 73 19.42 -2.71 -14.36
CA ASP A 73 20.72 -2.09 -14.65
C ASP A 73 20.59 -0.56 -14.79
N GLU A 74 19.59 -0.08 -15.52
CA GLU A 74 19.34 1.37 -15.68
C GLU A 74 19.02 2.03 -14.34
N ALA A 75 18.24 1.36 -13.49
CA ALA A 75 17.92 1.85 -12.15
C ALA A 75 19.17 1.94 -11.26
N MET A 76 20.03 0.92 -11.26
CA MET A 76 21.26 0.91 -10.47
C MET A 76 22.26 1.97 -10.95
N ASP A 77 22.44 2.11 -12.27
CA ASP A 77 23.31 3.14 -12.85
C ASP A 77 22.83 4.55 -12.49
N ALA A 78 21.52 4.81 -12.58
CA ALA A 78 20.94 6.09 -12.20
C ALA A 78 21.10 6.38 -10.70
N ILE A 79 20.89 5.37 -9.83
CA ILE A 79 21.11 5.50 -8.38
C ILE A 79 22.59 5.75 -8.07
N ALA A 80 23.51 5.06 -8.75
CA ALA A 80 24.95 5.23 -8.56
C ALA A 80 25.41 6.64 -8.95
N ALA A 81 24.93 7.15 -10.09
CA ALA A 81 25.24 8.48 -10.59
C ALA A 81 24.57 9.63 -9.79
N ALA A 82 23.48 9.34 -9.08
CA ALA A 82 22.76 10.33 -8.28
C ALA A 82 23.61 10.86 -7.08
N PRO A 83 23.32 12.08 -6.60
CA PRO A 83 23.94 12.63 -5.40
C PRO A 83 23.71 11.76 -4.14
N ASP A 84 24.43 12.08 -3.05
CA ASP A 84 24.30 11.36 -1.78
C ASP A 84 22.89 11.39 -1.22
N THR A 85 22.20 12.53 -1.36
CA THR A 85 20.77 12.65 -1.11
C THR A 85 20.03 12.52 -2.42
N VAL A 86 19.32 11.41 -2.60
CA VAL A 86 18.63 11.07 -3.85
C VAL A 86 17.12 11.09 -3.66
N THR A 87 16.41 11.53 -4.68
CA THR A 87 14.95 11.47 -4.80
C THR A 87 14.56 10.33 -5.73
N LEU A 88 13.86 9.35 -5.18
CA LEU A 88 13.28 8.22 -5.89
C LEU A 88 11.78 8.44 -6.06
N THR A 89 11.26 8.06 -7.22
CA THR A 89 9.82 8.05 -7.48
C THR A 89 9.35 6.64 -7.71
N PHE A 90 8.34 6.24 -6.96
CA PHE A 90 7.72 4.93 -7.02
C PHE A 90 6.28 5.01 -7.52
N LYS A 91 5.81 3.91 -8.07
CA LYS A 91 4.43 3.65 -8.46
C LYS A 91 3.92 2.47 -7.63
N ARG A 92 2.79 2.65 -6.96
CA ARG A 92 2.10 1.57 -6.25
C ARG A 92 0.93 1.08 -7.07
N ASP A 93 1.02 -0.12 -7.63
CA ASP A 93 -0.15 -0.73 -8.24
C ASP A 93 -1.12 -1.17 -7.14
N PRO A 94 -2.38 -0.71 -7.15
CA PRO A 94 -3.33 -1.06 -6.11
C PRO A 94 -3.64 -2.56 -6.20
N LYS A 95 -3.09 -3.35 -5.29
CA LYS A 95 -3.46 -4.77 -5.16
C LYS A 95 -4.87 -4.88 -4.62
N ALA A 96 -5.68 -5.73 -5.26
CA ALA A 96 -7.00 -6.06 -4.75
C ALA A 96 -6.86 -6.80 -3.42
N VAL A 97 -7.59 -6.35 -2.40
CA VAL A 97 -7.74 -7.02 -1.11
C VAL A 97 -9.11 -7.66 -1.01
N THR A 98 -9.28 -8.61 -0.10
CA THR A 98 -10.59 -9.15 0.24
C THR A 98 -11.06 -8.59 1.58
N VAL A 99 -12.29 -8.11 1.62
CA VAL A 99 -12.96 -7.66 2.85
C VAL A 99 -13.98 -8.72 3.24
N VAL A 100 -13.82 -9.29 4.43
CA VAL A 100 -14.76 -10.25 5.01
C VAL A 100 -15.71 -9.49 5.94
N PHE A 101 -16.99 -9.51 5.62
CA PHE A 101 -18.03 -8.88 6.44
C PHE A 101 -18.55 -9.84 7.52
N PRO A 102 -19.11 -9.34 8.64
CA PRO A 102 -19.67 -10.18 9.71
C PRO A 102 -20.76 -11.16 9.25
N THR A 103 -21.36 -10.91 8.09
CA THR A 103 -22.33 -11.80 7.44
C THR A 103 -21.68 -13.04 6.80
N GLY A 104 -20.35 -13.18 6.86
CA GLY A 104 -19.57 -14.22 6.18
C GLY A 104 -19.34 -13.96 4.70
N ARG A 105 -19.85 -12.83 4.16
CA ARG A 105 -19.67 -12.46 2.75
C ARG A 105 -18.30 -11.83 2.51
N ILE A 106 -17.70 -12.21 1.39
CA ILE A 106 -16.37 -11.77 0.96
C ILE A 106 -16.52 -10.86 -0.25
N VAL A 107 -15.88 -9.70 -0.21
CA VAL A 107 -15.95 -8.67 -1.26
C VAL A 107 -14.54 -8.23 -1.61
N GLY A 108 -14.17 -8.31 -2.90
CA GLY A 108 -12.91 -7.75 -3.40
C GLY A 108 -12.93 -6.22 -3.39
N ALA A 109 -11.84 -5.59 -3.01
CA ALA A 109 -11.75 -4.14 -2.89
C ALA A 109 -10.34 -3.65 -3.22
N TYR A 110 -10.20 -2.37 -3.55
CA TYR A 110 -8.92 -1.73 -3.78
C TYR A 110 -8.65 -0.66 -2.70
N PRO A 111 -7.38 -0.34 -2.41
CA PRO A 111 -7.06 0.84 -1.62
C PRO A 111 -7.76 2.09 -2.18
N GLY A 112 -8.38 2.86 -1.29
CA GLY A 112 -9.24 4.00 -1.63
C GLY A 112 -10.73 3.69 -1.74
N ASP A 113 -11.13 2.41 -1.85
CA ASP A 113 -12.55 2.06 -1.84
C ASP A 113 -13.19 2.44 -0.50
N ARG A 114 -14.39 3.04 -0.59
CA ARG A 114 -15.19 3.44 0.57
C ARG A 114 -15.93 2.23 1.14
N LEU A 115 -15.91 2.09 2.47
CA LEU A 115 -16.51 0.94 3.16
C LEU A 115 -18.02 0.81 2.92
N ARG A 116 -18.75 1.93 2.82
CA ARG A 116 -20.22 1.88 2.65
C ARG A 116 -20.64 1.22 1.32
N PRO A 117 -20.10 1.61 0.15
CA PRO A 117 -20.29 0.86 -1.10
C PRO A 117 -19.86 -0.61 -1.02
N LEU A 118 -18.72 -0.91 -0.38
CA LEU A 118 -18.25 -2.29 -0.21
C LEU A 118 -19.23 -3.12 0.62
N ALA A 119 -19.74 -2.55 1.72
CA ALA A 119 -20.71 -3.19 2.59
C ALA A 119 -22.06 -3.39 1.88
N ALA A 120 -22.50 -2.42 1.08
CA ALA A 120 -23.71 -2.56 0.27
C ALA A 120 -23.61 -3.73 -0.71
N ARG A 121 -22.45 -3.93 -1.35
CA ARG A 121 -22.18 -5.12 -2.19
C ARG A 121 -22.22 -6.42 -1.40
N ALA A 122 -21.78 -6.38 -0.14
CA ALA A 122 -21.93 -7.50 0.79
C ALA A 122 -23.37 -7.65 1.34
N GLY A 123 -24.32 -6.77 1.01
CA GLY A 123 -25.63 -6.73 1.66
C GLY A 123 -25.55 -6.44 3.16
N HIS A 124 -24.53 -5.72 3.60
CA HIS A 124 -24.28 -5.34 4.99
C HIS A 124 -24.52 -3.84 5.18
N GLY A 125 -25.33 -3.49 6.19
CA GLY A 125 -25.58 -2.10 6.54
C GLY A 125 -24.47 -1.53 7.42
N VAL A 126 -23.87 -0.41 7.00
CA VAL A 126 -22.93 0.36 7.84
C VAL A 126 -23.66 1.58 8.38
N LYS A 127 -23.72 1.71 9.71
CA LYS A 127 -24.26 2.89 10.40
C LYS A 127 -23.10 3.70 10.96
N PHE A 128 -22.98 4.95 10.50
CA PHE A 128 -22.05 5.91 11.08
C PHE A 128 -22.73 6.60 12.28
N SER A 129 -21.94 6.95 13.29
CA SER A 129 -22.44 7.67 14.48
C SER A 129 -22.67 9.16 14.24
N CYS A 130 -22.25 9.70 13.09
CA CYS A 130 -22.52 11.08 12.73
C CYS A 130 -23.93 11.25 12.17
N GLY A 131 -24.62 12.32 12.63
CA GLY A 131 -26.04 12.58 12.35
C GLY A 131 -26.38 12.73 10.86
N ASP A 132 -25.42 13.07 10.02
CA ASP A 132 -25.64 13.30 8.59
C ASP A 132 -25.46 12.04 7.74
N GLY A 133 -25.04 10.91 8.32
CA GLY A 133 -24.96 9.62 7.65
C GLY A 133 -24.10 9.58 6.38
N GLY A 134 -23.27 10.59 6.10
CA GLY A 134 -22.53 10.69 4.84
C GLY A 134 -21.83 12.02 4.56
N CYS A 135 -21.42 12.79 5.57
CA CYS A 135 -20.75 14.09 5.36
C CYS A 135 -19.30 13.99 4.82
N GLY A 136 -18.86 12.81 4.35
CA GLY A 136 -17.47 12.54 3.92
C GLY A 136 -16.46 12.45 5.06
N VAL A 137 -16.73 13.06 6.22
CA VAL A 137 -15.84 13.04 7.40
C VAL A 137 -15.82 11.66 8.08
N CYS A 138 -16.94 10.93 8.04
CA CYS A 138 -17.07 9.62 8.69
C CYS A 138 -16.82 8.43 7.75
N GLU A 139 -16.55 8.68 6.47
CA GLU A 139 -16.39 7.58 5.51
C GLU A 139 -15.05 6.88 5.72
N MET A 140 -15.11 5.64 6.19
CA MET A 140 -13.94 4.77 6.25
C MET A 140 -13.57 4.35 4.83
N ALA A 141 -12.32 4.57 4.44
CA ALA A 141 -11.75 4.08 3.20
C ALA A 141 -10.64 3.07 3.52
N LEU A 142 -10.46 2.09 2.63
CA LEU A 142 -9.33 1.17 2.74
C LEU A 142 -8.05 1.97 2.53
N ARG A 143 -7.19 2.00 3.55
CA ARG A 143 -5.85 2.58 3.43
C ARG A 143 -4.95 1.61 2.68
N SER A 144 -4.04 2.15 1.89
CA SER A 144 -2.93 1.42 1.28
C SER A 144 -1.80 1.13 2.28
N ASP A 145 -2.11 1.03 3.58
CA ASP A 145 -1.10 0.90 4.63
C ASP A 145 -0.28 -0.40 4.43
N PRO A 146 1.05 -0.37 4.67
CA PRO A 146 1.98 -1.38 4.15
C PRO A 146 1.84 -2.77 4.76
N ASN A 147 1.45 -2.88 6.02
CA ASN A 147 1.50 -4.16 6.72
C ASN A 147 0.75 -4.08 8.06
N PRO A 148 -0.54 -4.48 8.11
CA PRO A 148 -1.13 -4.92 9.35
C PRO A 148 -0.77 -6.41 9.45
N ASN A 149 0.36 -6.74 10.05
CA ASN A 149 0.49 -8.06 10.65
C ASN A 149 0.04 -7.96 12.11
N PRO A 150 -1.27 -8.03 12.43
CA PRO A 150 -1.70 -8.31 13.78
C PRO A 150 -1.43 -9.80 13.99
N ASN A 151 -0.19 -10.19 14.26
CA ASN A 151 0.04 -11.51 14.83
C ASN A 151 -0.34 -11.40 16.32
N PRO A 152 -1.52 -11.87 16.75
CA PRO A 152 -1.83 -11.91 18.16
C PRO A 152 -1.13 -13.15 18.68
N ASN A 153 0.14 -13.05 19.10
CA ASN A 153 0.78 -14.18 19.77
C ASN A 153 0.14 -14.31 21.16
N PRO A 154 -0.72 -15.31 21.42
CA PRO A 154 -1.19 -15.59 22.76
C PRO A 154 -0.11 -16.48 23.37
N ASN A 155 0.86 -15.93 24.08
CA ASN A 155 1.75 -16.78 24.87
C ASN A 155 1.09 -17.01 26.24
N PRO A 156 0.56 -18.21 26.54
CA PRO A 156 0.16 -18.56 27.89
C PRO A 156 1.44 -18.95 28.63
N ASN A 157 1.90 -18.13 29.57
CA ASN A 157 2.95 -18.58 30.49
C ASN A 157 2.30 -19.11 31.77
N PRO A 158 2.24 -20.44 32.00
CA PRO A 158 1.93 -20.99 33.31
C PRO A 158 3.21 -20.95 34.15
N ASN A 159 3.33 -20.03 35.10
CA ASN A 159 4.42 -20.13 36.07
C ASN A 159 4.00 -21.04 37.25
N PRO A 160 4.69 -22.16 37.50
CA PRO A 160 4.45 -23.02 38.65
C PRO A 160 4.98 -22.42 39.95
N ASN A 161 4.13 -22.46 40.98
CA ASN A 161 4.36 -22.56 42.42
C ASN A 161 5.77 -22.26 43.00
N PRO A 162 5.93 -21.30 43.93
CA PRO A 162 7.01 -21.31 44.90
C PRO A 162 6.60 -22.07 46.18
N ASN A 163 7.29 -23.19 46.45
CA ASN A 163 7.46 -23.70 47.82
C ASN A 163 8.90 -23.32 48.23
N PRO A 164 9.12 -22.75 49.42
CA PRO A 164 9.28 -23.55 50.65
C PRO A 164 8.41 -23.11 51.82
#